data_AF-A0A3M8QTD7-F1
#
_entry.id   AF-A0A3M8QTD7-F1
#
_cell.length_a   1.000
_cell.length_b   1.000
_cell.length_c   1.000
_cell.angle_alpha   90.00
_cell.angle_beta   90.00
_cell.angle_gamma   90.00
#
_symmetry.space_group_name_H-M   'P 1'
#
loop_
_entity.id
_entity.type
_entity.pdbx_description
1 polymer ?
#
loop_
_entity_poly.entity_id
_entity_poly.type
_entity_poly.pdbx_seq_one_letter_code
_entity_poly.pdbx_strand_id
1 'polypeptide(L)'
;MRIRSSFAVLCATLALGMGAAKADLPPPGPALPAQGSMAPKWGHQTHHGRHHKPMHWAKSPIPSLLPIAERHAAVLHLTPEQKATLATWQKEHRPIIKRDWKRMRQDSMAIRKAILSGDVTTAQPLLGKLESDRNAMMQMKLDQAIMVRKTLTPEQWLQLSEITQRMEHGHWSHRPMAKRSSCHS
;
A
#
# COMPACT_ATOMS: atom_id res chain seq x y z
N MET A 1 20.57 23.00 38.30
CA MET A 1 21.90 23.15 37.68
C MET A 1 21.76 22.96 36.17
N ARG A 2 22.13 23.97 35.39
CA ARG A 2 22.09 23.98 33.92
C ARG A 2 23.50 23.70 33.41
N ILE A 3 23.68 22.69 32.56
CA ILE A 3 24.94 22.52 31.82
C ILE A 3 24.59 22.55 30.33
N ARG A 4 24.92 23.69 29.71
CA ARG A 4 25.02 23.88 28.27
C ARG A 4 26.40 23.38 27.87
N SER A 5 26.50 22.51 26.88
CA SER A 5 27.75 22.30 26.15
C SER A 5 27.47 22.28 24.66
N SER A 6 27.79 23.41 24.04
CA SER A 6 28.00 23.60 22.62
C SER A 6 29.24 22.82 22.18
N PHE A 7 29.22 22.17 21.02
CA PHE A 7 30.45 21.98 20.25
C PHE A 7 30.16 22.13 18.76
N ALA A 8 31.01 22.95 18.15
CA ALA A 8 30.95 23.46 16.80
C ALA A 8 31.58 22.50 15.79
N VAL A 9 31.01 22.53 14.58
CA VAL A 9 31.66 22.64 13.26
C VAL A 9 33.03 21.96 13.08
N LEU A 10 33.09 21.03 12.12
CA LEU A 10 34.26 20.93 11.25
C LEU A 10 33.88 20.61 9.80
N CYS A 11 34.42 21.42 8.90
CA CYS A 11 34.35 21.32 7.45
C CYS A 11 35.20 20.15 6.94
N ALA A 12 34.76 19.51 5.85
CA ALA A 12 35.67 18.88 4.90
C ALA A 12 35.03 18.86 3.51
N THR A 13 35.34 19.90 2.73
CA THR A 13 35.28 19.92 1.27
C THR A 13 36.25 18.91 0.68
N LEU A 14 35.80 18.09 -0.26
CA LEU A 14 36.70 17.38 -1.18
C LEU A 14 36.16 17.49 -2.60
N ALA A 15 37.11 17.85 -3.47
CA ALA A 15 36.93 18.45 -4.77
C ALA A 15 36.70 17.44 -5.91
N LEU A 16 36.27 18.02 -7.03
CA LEU A 16 36.06 17.47 -8.36
C LEU A 16 37.11 16.43 -8.82
N GLY A 17 36.60 15.39 -9.47
CA GLY A 17 37.30 14.65 -10.51
C GLY A 17 36.41 14.54 -11.74
N MET A 18 36.56 15.46 -12.70
CA MET A 18 35.99 15.34 -14.05
C MET A 18 36.95 14.50 -14.90
N GLY A 19 36.55 13.27 -15.22
CA GLY A 19 37.20 12.44 -16.24
C GLY A 19 36.32 12.38 -17.48
N ALA A 20 36.60 13.22 -18.48
CA ALA A 20 35.98 13.15 -19.80
C ALA A 20 36.79 12.17 -20.67
N ALA A 21 36.35 10.92 -20.76
CA ALA A 21 36.86 9.99 -21.76
C ALA A 21 36.13 10.25 -23.09
N LYS A 22 36.87 10.80 -24.07
CA LYS A 22 36.47 10.75 -25.48
C LYS A 22 36.57 9.31 -25.96
N ALA A 23 35.44 8.71 -26.31
CA ALA A 23 35.42 7.49 -27.10
C ALA A 23 35.16 7.89 -28.57
N ASP A 24 36.15 7.61 -29.42
CA ASP A 24 36.06 7.67 -30.88
C ASP A 24 34.94 6.75 -31.38
N LEU A 25 34.01 7.30 -32.16
CA LEU A 25 33.04 6.54 -32.93
C LEU A 25 33.62 6.26 -34.32
N PRO A 26 33.60 5.02 -34.82
CA PRO A 26 33.96 4.74 -36.21
C PRO A 26 32.88 5.26 -37.18
N PRO A 27 33.26 5.61 -38.43
CA PRO A 27 32.36 6.24 -39.41
C PRO A 27 31.22 5.31 -39.86
N PRO A 28 30.05 5.87 -40.24
CA PRO A 28 28.94 5.09 -40.76
C PRO A 28 29.26 4.54 -42.16
N GLY A 29 29.36 3.21 -42.27
CA GLY A 29 29.39 2.52 -43.55
C GLY A 29 28.03 2.55 -44.27
N PRO A 30 28.02 2.31 -45.60
CA PRO A 30 26.82 2.46 -46.43
C PRO A 30 25.72 1.45 -46.07
N ALA A 31 24.49 1.95 -46.03
CA ALA A 31 23.29 1.18 -45.74
C ALA A 31 23.02 0.11 -46.80
N LEU A 32 22.99 -1.16 -46.38
CA LEU A 32 22.42 -2.25 -47.16
C LEU A 32 20.90 -2.29 -46.95
N PRO A 33 20.10 -2.48 -48.01
CA PRO A 33 18.66 -2.68 -47.87
C PRO A 33 18.39 -4.05 -47.23
N ALA A 34 17.88 -4.05 -46.00
CA ALA A 34 17.38 -5.26 -45.37
C ALA A 34 16.14 -5.76 -46.13
N GLN A 35 16.34 -6.81 -46.92
CA GLN A 35 15.29 -7.65 -47.47
C GLN A 35 14.36 -8.13 -46.35
N GLY A 36 13.06 -8.07 -46.63
CA GLY A 36 12.01 -8.48 -45.72
C GLY A 36 12.10 -9.95 -45.36
N SER A 37 12.34 -10.21 -44.07
CA SER A 37 12.01 -11.48 -43.43
C SER A 37 10.66 -11.29 -42.73
N MET A 38 9.57 -11.61 -43.43
CA MET A 38 8.27 -11.83 -42.80
C MET A 38 8.35 -13.10 -41.95
N ALA A 39 8.75 -12.95 -40.69
CA ALA A 39 8.46 -13.97 -39.70
C ALA A 39 6.95 -13.95 -39.38
N PRO A 40 6.28 -15.10 -39.25
CA PRO A 40 4.88 -15.15 -38.85
C PRO A 40 4.77 -14.56 -37.44
N LYS A 41 4.01 -13.45 -37.32
CA LYS A 41 3.60 -12.89 -36.03
C LYS A 41 2.71 -13.91 -35.35
N TRP A 42 3.30 -14.72 -34.47
CA TRP A 42 2.58 -15.45 -33.45
C TRP A 42 1.82 -14.42 -32.60
N GLY A 43 0.51 -14.34 -32.85
CA GLY A 43 -0.41 -13.52 -32.10
C GLY A 43 -0.49 -14.01 -30.66
N HIS A 44 0.35 -13.49 -29.79
CA HIS A 44 0.07 -13.45 -28.37
C HIS A 44 -0.53 -12.08 -28.03
N GLN A 45 -1.80 -11.90 -28.39
CA GLN A 45 -2.69 -11.09 -27.56
C GLN A 45 -2.91 -11.86 -26.27
N THR A 46 -1.90 -11.88 -25.39
CA THR A 46 -2.16 -12.14 -23.98
C THR A 46 -2.96 -10.94 -23.48
N HIS A 47 -4.29 -11.06 -23.53
CA HIS A 47 -5.14 -10.31 -22.63
C HIS A 47 -4.60 -10.59 -21.23
N HIS A 48 -3.80 -9.66 -20.70
CA HIS A 48 -3.51 -9.63 -19.28
C HIS A 48 -4.82 -9.29 -18.60
N GLY A 49 -5.69 -10.29 -18.45
CA GLY A 49 -6.68 -10.30 -17.39
C GLY A 49 -5.88 -9.96 -16.15
N ARG A 50 -6.07 -8.74 -15.64
CA ARG A 50 -5.51 -8.35 -14.36
C ARG A 50 -6.18 -9.30 -13.38
N HIS A 51 -5.54 -10.44 -13.14
CA HIS A 51 -5.75 -11.20 -11.93
C HIS A 51 -5.37 -10.24 -10.83
N HIS A 52 -6.36 -9.49 -10.36
CA HIS A 52 -6.27 -8.66 -9.19
C HIS A 52 -5.86 -9.63 -8.09
N LYS A 53 -4.56 -9.70 -7.81
CA LYS A 53 -4.06 -10.48 -6.69
C LYS A 53 -4.92 -10.06 -5.50
N PRO A 54 -5.55 -11.00 -4.78
CA PRO A 54 -6.36 -10.66 -3.62
C PRO A 54 -5.51 -9.72 -2.78
N MET A 55 -5.98 -8.48 -2.64
CA MET A 55 -5.18 -7.47 -2.00
C MET A 55 -4.91 -7.98 -0.58
N HIS A 56 -3.65 -7.92 -0.17
CA HIS A 56 -3.11 -8.49 1.06
C HIS A 56 -3.81 -7.98 2.34
N TRP A 57 -4.70 -6.98 2.23
CA TRP A 57 -5.59 -6.59 3.32
C TRP A 57 -6.64 -7.65 3.68
N ALA A 58 -6.95 -8.59 2.79
CA ALA A 58 -7.93 -9.66 3.02
C ALA A 58 -7.50 -10.73 4.04
N LYS A 59 -6.24 -10.71 4.51
CA LYS A 59 -5.72 -11.68 5.50
C LYS A 59 -5.60 -11.12 6.92
N SER A 60 -6.00 -9.88 7.14
CA SER A 60 -5.99 -9.28 8.47
C SER A 60 -7.33 -9.55 9.17
N PRO A 61 -7.34 -9.94 10.46
CA PRO A 61 -8.59 -10.18 11.18
C PRO A 61 -9.43 -8.90 11.36
N ILE A 62 -8.80 -7.72 11.27
CA ILE A 62 -9.50 -6.43 11.30
C ILE A 62 -9.71 -5.92 9.86
N PRO A 63 -10.96 -5.69 9.41
CA PRO A 63 -11.24 -5.11 8.10
C PRO A 63 -10.78 -3.65 8.03
N SER A 64 -10.39 -3.20 6.84
CA SER A 64 -9.99 -1.78 6.64
C SER A 64 -11.24 -0.97 6.28
N LEU A 65 -11.96 -0.49 7.29
CA LEU A 65 -13.29 0.10 7.11
C LEU A 65 -13.27 1.50 6.48
N LEU A 66 -12.27 2.32 6.80
CA LEU A 66 -12.16 3.68 6.27
C LEU A 66 -12.14 3.74 4.73
N PRO A 67 -11.27 2.99 4.02
CA PRO A 67 -11.28 3.03 2.55
C PRO A 67 -12.56 2.47 1.93
N ILE A 68 -13.28 1.58 2.64
CA ILE A 68 -14.60 1.11 2.20
C ILE A 68 -15.63 2.23 2.36
N ALA A 69 -15.66 2.89 3.51
CA ALA A 69 -16.56 4.01 3.77
C ALA A 69 -16.34 5.16 2.77
N GLU A 70 -15.09 5.52 2.48
CA GLU A 70 -14.76 6.55 1.48
C GLU A 70 -15.23 6.17 0.07
N ARG A 71 -14.98 4.93 -0.36
CA ARG A 71 -15.41 4.44 -1.68
C ARG A 71 -16.93 4.41 -1.82
N HIS A 72 -17.64 4.14 -0.73
CA HIS A 72 -19.10 4.04 -0.68
C HIS A 72 -19.76 5.29 -0.10
N ALA A 73 -19.07 6.43 -0.05
CA ALA A 73 -19.55 7.63 0.62
C ALA A 73 -20.91 8.14 0.09
N ALA A 74 -21.18 7.98 -1.21
CA ALA A 74 -22.46 8.33 -1.80
C ALA A 74 -23.59 7.39 -1.36
N VAL A 75 -23.32 6.08 -1.28
CA VAL A 75 -24.27 5.05 -0.84
C VAL A 75 -24.60 5.20 0.64
N LEU A 76 -23.58 5.51 1.46
CA LEU A 76 -23.73 5.76 2.89
C LEU A 76 -24.27 7.16 3.19
N HIS A 77 -24.51 7.98 2.17
CA HIS A 77 -24.94 9.37 2.31
C HIS A 77 -24.10 10.16 3.33
N LEU A 78 -22.77 10.00 3.29
CA LEU A 78 -21.89 10.65 4.26
C LEU A 78 -22.00 12.18 4.16
N THR A 79 -22.21 12.82 5.29
CA THR A 79 -22.24 14.29 5.38
C THR A 79 -20.86 14.88 5.07
N PRO A 80 -20.76 16.17 4.70
CA PRO A 80 -19.48 16.84 4.53
C PRO A 80 -18.58 16.74 5.78
N GLU A 81 -19.16 16.83 6.97
CA GLU A 81 -18.44 16.72 8.24
C GLU A 81 -17.88 15.31 8.46
N GLN A 82 -18.68 14.26 8.23
CA GLN A 82 -18.22 12.88 8.32
C GLN A 82 -17.06 12.61 7.35
N LYS A 83 -17.19 13.08 6.10
CA LYS A 83 -16.12 12.96 5.09
C LYS A 83 -14.84 13.67 5.54
N ALA A 84 -14.96 14.87 6.12
CA ALA A 84 -13.81 15.63 6.63
C ALA A 84 -13.10 14.90 7.79
N THR A 85 -13.86 14.30 8.72
CA THR A 85 -13.31 13.49 9.82
C THR A 85 -12.54 12.28 9.30
N LEU A 86 -13.13 11.50 8.38
CA LEU A 86 -12.46 10.35 7.78
C LEU A 86 -11.19 10.75 7.02
N ALA A 87 -11.26 11.82 6.22
CA ALA A 87 -10.12 12.33 5.46
C ALA A 87 -8.99 12.85 6.36
N THR A 88 -9.32 13.49 7.48
CA THR A 88 -8.34 13.98 8.47
C THR A 88 -7.57 12.81 9.08
N TRP A 89 -8.28 11.78 9.54
CA TRP A 89 -7.63 10.58 10.06
C TRP A 89 -6.69 9.96 9.02
N GLN A 90 -7.15 9.85 7.77
CA GLN A 90 -6.33 9.31 6.67
C GLN A 90 -5.08 10.16 6.44
N LYS A 91 -5.19 11.49 6.42
CA LYS A 91 -4.06 12.40 6.23
C LYS A 91 -3.01 12.24 7.33
N GLU A 92 -3.43 12.08 8.57
CA GLU A 92 -2.55 11.92 9.72
C GLU A 92 -1.83 10.55 9.72
N HIS A 93 -2.56 9.47 9.44
CA HIS A 93 -2.04 8.11 9.65
C HIS A 93 -1.43 7.48 8.39
N ARG A 94 -1.82 7.91 7.18
CA ARG A 94 -1.25 7.39 5.92
C ARG A 94 0.28 7.50 5.83
N PRO A 95 0.96 8.60 6.22
CA PRO A 95 2.42 8.65 6.19
C PRO A 95 3.06 7.66 7.17
N ILE A 96 2.47 7.50 8.36
CA ILE A 96 2.90 6.54 9.39
C ILE A 96 2.79 5.10 8.85
N ILE A 97 1.61 4.74 8.33
CA ILE A 97 1.35 3.44 7.68
C ILE A 97 2.38 3.18 6.58
N LYS A 98 2.60 4.14 5.67
CA LYS A 98 3.53 3.97 4.56
C LYS A 98 4.96 3.72 5.03
N ARG A 99 5.41 4.47 6.04
CA ARG A 99 6.73 4.31 6.65
C ARG A 99 6.88 2.93 7.30
N ASP A 100 5.89 2.52 8.08
CA ASP A 100 5.95 1.28 8.86
C ASP A 100 5.88 0.05 7.94
N TRP A 101 5.02 0.07 6.91
CA TRP A 101 5.02 -0.97 5.87
C TRP A 101 6.35 -1.10 5.14
N LYS A 102 7.01 0.02 4.82
CA LYS A 102 8.34 0.00 4.18
C LYS A 102 9.35 -0.66 5.11
N ARG A 103 9.37 -0.26 6.38
CA ARG A 103 10.27 -0.82 7.41
C ARG A 103 10.06 -2.32 7.59
N MET A 104 8.82 -2.76 7.81
CA MET A 104 8.49 -4.18 7.97
C MET A 104 8.90 -5.02 6.75
N ARG A 105 8.78 -4.47 5.54
CA ARG A 105 9.25 -5.13 4.31
C ARG A 105 10.77 -5.28 4.31
N GLN A 106 11.50 -4.25 4.69
CA GLN A 106 12.97 -4.29 4.79
C GLN A 106 13.41 -5.31 5.83
N ASP A 107 12.79 -5.31 7.02
CA ASP A 107 13.09 -6.29 8.07
C ASP A 107 12.79 -7.72 7.62
N SER A 108 11.66 -7.94 6.94
CA SER A 108 11.31 -9.26 6.38
C SER A 108 12.34 -9.73 5.34
N MET A 109 12.89 -8.83 4.53
CA MET A 109 13.96 -9.15 3.58
C MET A 109 15.28 -9.45 4.30
N ALA A 110 15.61 -8.70 5.35
CA ALA A 110 16.81 -8.92 6.15
C ALA A 110 16.76 -10.25 6.90
N ILE A 111 15.62 -10.59 7.52
CA ILE A 111 15.38 -11.91 8.13
C ILE A 111 15.59 -13.02 7.11
N ARG A 112 14.96 -12.90 5.93
CA ARG A 112 15.10 -13.89 4.86
C ARG A 112 16.56 -14.07 4.45
N LYS A 113 17.31 -12.97 4.30
CA LYS A 113 18.73 -13.01 3.96
C LYS A 113 19.54 -13.70 5.05
N ALA A 114 19.34 -13.33 6.32
CA ALA A 114 20.05 -13.86 7.47
C ALA A 114 19.84 -15.39 7.63
N ILE A 115 18.59 -15.86 7.47
CA ILE A 115 18.26 -17.29 7.48
C ILE A 115 18.99 -18.02 6.34
N LEU A 116 18.96 -17.48 5.12
CA LEU A 116 19.61 -18.11 3.96
C LEU A 116 21.14 -18.12 4.06
N SER A 117 21.74 -17.21 4.82
CA SER A 117 23.18 -17.19 5.10
C SER A 117 23.58 -17.98 6.36
N GLY A 118 22.62 -18.60 7.06
CA GLY A 118 22.88 -19.30 8.33
C GLY A 118 23.11 -18.39 9.54
N ASP A 119 22.91 -17.08 9.40
CA ASP A 119 23.08 -16.07 10.44
C ASP A 119 21.80 -15.91 11.28
N VAL A 120 21.50 -16.92 12.09
CA VAL A 120 20.29 -16.92 12.93
C VAL A 120 20.36 -15.88 14.04
N THR A 121 21.56 -15.51 14.49
CA THR A 121 21.75 -14.50 15.56
C THR A 121 21.30 -13.11 15.10
N THR A 122 21.50 -12.75 13.84
CA THR A 122 20.95 -11.51 13.25
C THR A 122 19.44 -11.62 12.99
N ALA A 123 18.92 -12.81 12.66
CA ALA A 123 17.50 -12.99 12.34
C ALA A 123 16.57 -12.81 13.55
N GLN A 124 16.98 -13.31 14.72
CA GLN A 124 16.14 -13.32 15.93
C GLN A 124 15.66 -11.94 16.40
N PRO A 125 16.53 -10.91 16.56
CA PRO A 125 16.06 -9.57 16.97
C PRO A 125 15.16 -8.92 15.92
N LEU A 126 15.40 -9.20 14.63
CA LEU A 126 14.54 -8.69 13.55
C LEU A 126 13.15 -9.32 13.58
N LEU A 127 13.04 -10.60 13.96
CA LEU A 127 11.74 -11.27 14.15
C LEU A 127 10.93 -10.60 15.26
N GLY A 128 11.54 -10.38 16.44
CA GLY A 128 10.87 -9.69 17.55
C GLY A 128 10.43 -8.26 17.18
N LYS A 129 11.27 -7.54 16.44
CA LYS A 129 10.93 -6.22 15.91
C LYS A 129 9.76 -6.28 14.92
N LEU A 130 9.77 -7.25 13.99
CA LEU A 130 8.71 -7.43 13.00
C LEU A 130 7.36 -7.76 13.67
N GLU A 131 7.38 -8.55 14.74
CA GLU A 131 6.19 -8.87 15.54
C GLU A 131 5.64 -7.63 16.25
N SER A 132 6.51 -6.84 16.89
CA SER A 132 6.12 -5.55 17.49
C SER A 132 5.50 -4.59 16.47
N ASP A 133 6.15 -4.44 15.30
CA ASP A 133 5.64 -3.61 14.21
C ASP A 133 4.27 -4.11 13.68
N ARG A 134 4.06 -5.44 13.60
CA ARG A 134 2.76 -6.03 13.24
C ARG A 134 1.69 -5.70 14.26
N ASN A 135 1.99 -5.82 15.55
CA ASN A 135 1.02 -5.54 16.62
C ASN A 135 0.63 -4.06 16.63
N ALA A 136 1.59 -3.15 16.44
CA ALA A 136 1.31 -1.71 16.31
C ALA A 136 0.39 -1.41 15.10
N MET A 137 0.65 -2.05 13.95
CA MET A 137 -0.22 -1.94 12.78
C MET A 137 -1.63 -2.47 13.02
N MET A 138 -1.77 -3.58 13.76
CA MET A 138 -3.07 -4.14 14.12
C MET A 138 -3.85 -3.22 15.06
N GLN A 139 -3.18 -2.64 16.06
CA GLN A 139 -3.80 -1.67 16.97
C GLN A 139 -4.29 -0.44 16.20
N MET A 140 -3.47 0.12 15.31
CA MET A 140 -3.88 1.27 14.49
C MET A 140 -5.08 0.94 13.58
N LYS A 141 -5.21 -0.30 13.10
CA LYS A 141 -6.40 -0.73 12.36
C LYS A 141 -7.64 -0.84 13.24
N LEU A 142 -7.49 -1.30 14.48
CA LEU A 142 -8.58 -1.29 15.45
C LEU A 142 -9.04 0.14 15.75
N ASP A 143 -8.09 1.05 15.98
CA ASP A 143 -8.37 2.46 16.24
C ASP A 143 -9.08 3.12 15.05
N GLN A 144 -8.66 2.79 13.82
CA GLN A 144 -9.38 3.19 12.61
C GLN A 144 -10.82 2.71 12.63
N ALA A 145 -11.06 1.42 12.91
CA ALA A 145 -12.39 0.85 12.92
C ALA A 145 -13.30 1.50 13.97
N ILE A 146 -12.76 1.77 15.17
CA ILE A 146 -13.46 2.48 16.25
C ILE A 146 -13.80 3.92 15.81
N MET A 147 -12.85 4.64 15.20
CA MET A 147 -13.07 6.00 14.70
C MET A 147 -14.16 6.03 13.63
N VAL A 148 -14.13 5.11 12.66
CA VAL A 148 -15.19 4.98 11.66
C VAL A 148 -16.54 4.71 12.33
N ARG A 149 -16.60 3.78 13.28
CA ARG A 149 -17.84 3.45 14.00
C ARG A 149 -18.44 4.66 14.72
N LYS A 150 -17.61 5.51 15.32
CA LYS A 150 -18.02 6.73 16.03
C LYS A 150 -18.47 7.83 15.08
N THR A 151 -17.91 7.89 13.87
CA THR A 151 -18.22 8.92 12.86
C THR A 151 -19.55 8.64 12.17
N LEU A 152 -19.89 7.37 11.98
CA LEU A 152 -21.10 6.95 11.28
C LEU A 152 -22.31 6.83 12.21
N THR A 153 -23.50 7.12 11.69
CA THR A 153 -24.75 6.81 12.39
C THR A 153 -24.94 5.28 12.48
N PRO A 154 -25.83 4.78 13.36
CA PRO A 154 -26.14 3.36 13.44
C PRO A 154 -26.57 2.75 12.09
N GLU A 155 -27.37 3.46 11.30
CA GLU A 155 -27.88 3.02 10.00
C GLU A 155 -26.75 2.93 8.97
N GLN A 156 -25.90 3.95 8.90
CA GLN A 156 -24.73 3.97 8.03
C GLN A 156 -23.74 2.85 8.40
N TRP A 157 -23.56 2.61 9.70
CA TRP A 157 -22.71 1.53 10.18
C TRP A 157 -23.23 0.14 9.76
N LEU A 158 -24.54 -0.07 9.85
CA LEU A 158 -25.17 -1.31 9.39
C LEU A 158 -24.93 -1.52 7.89
N GLN A 159 -25.15 -0.49 7.07
CA GLN A 159 -24.89 -0.55 5.63
C GLN A 159 -23.42 -0.82 5.30
N LEU A 160 -22.49 -0.17 6.00
CA LEU A 160 -21.05 -0.39 5.80
C LEU A 160 -20.66 -1.83 6.18
N SER A 161 -21.24 -2.37 7.24
CA SER A 161 -21.00 -3.75 7.69
C SER A 161 -21.47 -4.77 6.64
N GLU A 162 -22.67 -4.58 6.08
CA GLU A 162 -23.20 -5.41 4.99
C GLU A 162 -22.36 -5.32 3.71
N ILE A 163 -21.87 -4.12 3.36
CA ILE A 163 -20.93 -3.95 2.24
C ILE A 163 -19.64 -4.73 2.49
N THR A 164 -19.10 -4.64 3.71
CA THR A 164 -17.84 -5.29 4.09
C THR A 164 -17.96 -6.81 4.06
N GLN A 165 -19.01 -7.38 4.65
CA GLN A 165 -19.27 -8.82 4.64
C GLN A 165 -19.43 -9.36 3.21
N ARG A 166 -20.15 -8.64 2.33
CA ARG A 166 -20.28 -9.04 0.92
C ARG A 166 -18.94 -9.05 0.18
N MET A 167 -18.03 -8.13 0.51
CA MET A 167 -16.68 -8.10 -0.06
C MET A 167 -15.83 -9.29 0.44
N GLU A 168 -15.97 -9.68 1.70
CA GLU A 168 -15.24 -10.81 2.28
C GLU A 168 -15.67 -12.16 1.68
N HIS A 169 -16.96 -12.34 1.44
CA HIS A 169 -17.52 -13.57 0.86
C HIS A 169 -17.42 -13.66 -0.67
N GLY A 170 -16.69 -12.75 -1.33
CA GLY A 170 -16.32 -12.88 -2.75
C GLY A 170 -17.46 -12.77 -3.78
N HIS A 171 -18.69 -12.51 -3.35
CA HIS A 171 -19.86 -12.52 -4.24
C HIS A 171 -20.22 -11.11 -4.72
N TRP A 172 -19.32 -10.47 -5.47
CA TRP A 172 -19.72 -9.42 -6.41
C TRP A 172 -20.28 -10.07 -7.68
N SER A 173 -21.38 -10.84 -7.54
CA SER A 173 -22.32 -10.95 -8.66
C SER A 173 -23.09 -9.65 -8.71
N HIS A 174 -23.22 -9.05 -9.88
CA HIS A 174 -24.09 -7.93 -10.18
C HIS A 174 -25.54 -8.21 -9.72
N ARG A 175 -25.89 -7.92 -8.46
CA ARG A 175 -27.29 -7.78 -8.04
C ARG A 175 -27.56 -6.28 -7.86
N PRO A 176 -28.39 -5.66 -8.71
CA PRO A 176 -28.87 -4.31 -8.43
C PRO A 176 -29.59 -4.35 -7.08
N MET A 177 -29.41 -3.32 -6.27
CA MET A 177 -30.13 -3.16 -5.01
C MET A 177 -31.62 -3.16 -5.32
N ALA A 178 -32.28 -4.30 -5.09
CA ALA A 178 -33.74 -4.37 -5.17
C ALA A 178 -34.27 -3.42 -4.10
N LYS A 179 -35.04 -2.41 -4.55
CA LYS A 179 -35.81 -1.53 -3.68
C LYS A 179 -36.57 -2.42 -2.69
N ARG A 180 -36.38 -2.24 -1.39
CA ARG A 180 -37.33 -2.74 -0.39
C ARG A 180 -38.65 -2.02 -0.67
N SER A 181 -39.50 -2.63 -1.48
CA SER A 181 -40.91 -2.28 -1.58
C SER A 181 -41.51 -2.52 -0.20
N SER A 182 -41.99 -1.45 0.42
CA SER A 182 -42.74 -1.51 1.66
C SER A 182 -44.00 -2.32 1.40
N CYS A 183 -44.18 -3.43 2.10
CA CYS A 183 -45.50 -4.04 2.21
C CYS A 183 -46.21 -3.34 3.36
N HIS A 184 -47.02 -2.34 3.01
CA HIS A 184 -48.22 -2.04 3.78
C HIS A 184 -49.20 -3.20 3.58
N SER A 185 -49.67 -3.79 4.66
CA SER A 185 -51.03 -4.31 4.83
C SER A 185 -51.26 -4.48 6.33
#